data_AF-G8SI20-F1
#
_entry.id   AF-G8SI20-F1
#
_cell.length_a   1.000
_cell.length_b   1.000
_cell.length_c   1.000
_cell.angle_alpha   90.00
_cell.angle_beta   90.00
_cell.angle_gamma   90.00
#
_symmetry.space_group_name_H-M   'P 1'
#
loop_
_entity.id
_entity.type
_entity.pdbx_description
1 polymer ?
#
loop_
_entity_poly.entity_id
_entity_poly.type
_entity_poly.pdbx_seq_one_letter_code
_entity_poly.pdbx_strand_id
1 'polypeptide(L)'
;MDNGSGDAWSIVFSPAGAFLWGFDHESSMSPAVNNEELWPGLVDTVPDVFSAAVNEPAFSYEGTLEATVCLWRQTDDDRWHAGDIDFPDRPDPDGAERLFSVLLDPTGLAYHRFAEDYYGKAVDLDAVREILALSPLTTSLVRRLNADRSTAALIADLSYIGYPSQLA
;
A
#
# COMPACT_ATOMS: atom_id res chain seq x y z
N MET A 1 2.59 1.26 1.09
CA MET A 1 2.22 1.80 2.41
C MET A 1 2.71 0.81 3.44
N ASP A 2 3.30 1.30 4.52
CA ASP A 2 3.43 0.60 5.79
C ASP A 2 2.92 1.61 6.82
N ASN A 3 1.84 1.27 7.52
CA ASN A 3 1.24 2.18 8.47
C ASN A 3 1.90 2.10 9.85
N GLY A 4 2.91 1.27 10.08
CA GLY A 4 3.56 1.12 11.38
C GLY A 4 2.63 0.65 12.51
N SER A 5 1.47 0.10 12.16
CA SER A 5 0.46 -0.45 13.07
C SER A 5 -0.06 -1.81 12.58
N GLY A 6 0.75 -2.52 11.81
CA GLY A 6 0.48 -3.89 11.36
C GLY A 6 -0.08 -4.01 9.95
N ASP A 7 -0.50 -2.92 9.30
CA ASP A 7 -0.98 -3.00 7.92
C ASP A 7 0.07 -2.52 6.92
N ALA A 8 0.17 -3.26 5.81
CA ALA A 8 1.05 -2.92 4.72
C ALA A 8 0.42 -3.25 3.37
N TRP A 9 0.85 -2.54 2.34
CA TRP A 9 0.64 -2.95 0.95
C TRP A 9 1.69 -2.35 0.03
N SER A 10 1.93 -2.99 -1.10
CA SER A 10 2.80 -2.45 -2.15
C SER A 10 2.30 -2.83 -3.53
N ILE A 11 2.71 -2.06 -4.54
CA ILE A 11 2.48 -2.35 -5.96
C ILE A 11 3.83 -2.36 -6.66
N VAL A 12 4.19 -3.52 -7.20
CA VAL A 12 5.39 -3.75 -8.00
C VAL A 12 5.02 -3.63 -9.47
N PHE A 13 5.61 -2.66 -10.17
CA PHE A 13 5.51 -2.53 -11.62
C PHE A 13 6.77 -3.13 -12.27
N SER A 14 6.58 -3.98 -13.26
CA SER A 14 7.66 -4.63 -14.02
C SER A 14 7.32 -4.70 -15.51
N PRO A 15 8.28 -5.07 -16.38
CA PRO A 15 7.99 -5.34 -17.79
C PRO A 15 6.96 -6.46 -18.02
N ALA A 16 6.77 -7.36 -17.06
CA ALA A 16 5.79 -8.44 -17.16
C ALA A 16 4.36 -8.00 -16.79
N GLY A 17 4.22 -6.89 -16.05
CA GLY A 17 2.94 -6.39 -15.58
C GLY A 17 3.03 -5.75 -14.20
N ALA A 18 1.95 -5.85 -13.42
CA ALA A 18 1.87 -5.37 -12.06
C ALA A 18 1.53 -6.50 -11.09
N PHE A 19 2.15 -6.47 -9.92
CA PHE A 19 1.84 -7.32 -8.78
C PHE A 19 1.54 -6.43 -7.58
N LEU A 20 0.44 -6.70 -6.89
CA LEU A 20 0.02 -5.98 -5.70
C LEU A 20 -0.17 -7.00 -4.58
N TRP A 21 0.37 -6.68 -3.41
CA TRP A 21 0.08 -7.42 -2.19
C TRP A 21 -0.39 -6.47 -1.11
N GLY A 22 -1.20 -6.98 -0.20
CA GLY A 22 -1.65 -6.29 0.99
C GLY A 22 -1.71 -7.24 2.17
N PHE A 23 -1.49 -6.69 3.35
CA PHE A 23 -1.60 -7.37 4.63
C PHE A 23 -2.41 -6.51 5.57
N ASP A 24 -3.54 -7.06 6.01
CA ASP A 24 -4.33 -6.55 7.11
C ASP A 24 -4.11 -7.45 8.32
N HIS A 25 -3.47 -6.94 9.36
CA HIS A 25 -3.17 -7.74 10.54
C HIS A 25 -4.42 -8.16 11.32
N GLU A 26 -5.55 -7.46 11.16
CA GLU A 26 -6.84 -7.78 11.77
C GLU A 26 -7.71 -8.68 10.87
N SER A 27 -7.24 -9.00 9.66
CA SER A 27 -7.98 -9.85 8.73
C SER A 27 -8.19 -11.25 9.28
N SER A 28 -9.37 -11.80 9.00
CA SER A 28 -9.68 -13.21 9.28
C SER A 28 -8.85 -14.21 8.48
N MET A 29 -8.14 -13.73 7.46
CA MET A 29 -7.24 -14.50 6.60
C MET A 29 -5.77 -14.26 6.93
N SER A 30 -5.47 -13.52 8.00
CA SER A 30 -4.10 -13.27 8.46
C SER A 30 -3.39 -14.59 8.83
N PRO A 31 -2.11 -14.79 8.45
CA PRO A 31 -1.33 -15.94 8.89
C PRO A 31 -1.32 -16.12 10.41
N ALA A 32 -1.41 -15.03 11.19
CA ALA A 32 -1.48 -15.08 12.65
C ALA A 32 -2.67 -15.87 13.20
N VAL A 33 -3.78 -15.96 12.44
CA VAL A 33 -4.96 -16.76 12.79
C VAL A 33 -5.06 -18.06 11.97
N ASN A 34 -4.06 -18.34 11.14
CA ASN A 34 -3.98 -19.50 10.24
C ASN A 34 -2.66 -20.27 10.40
N ASN A 35 -2.24 -20.56 11.64
CA ASN A 35 -1.03 -21.32 11.96
C ASN A 35 0.26 -20.81 11.29
N GLU A 36 0.40 -19.49 11.14
CA GLU A 36 1.56 -18.84 10.50
C GLU A 36 1.71 -19.17 9.00
N GLU A 37 0.64 -19.69 8.37
CA GLU A 37 0.59 -19.99 6.95
C GLU A 37 -0.30 -19.00 6.20
N LEU A 38 0.05 -18.72 4.94
CA LEU A 38 -0.82 -17.97 4.03
C LEU A 38 -2.17 -18.66 3.87
N TRP A 39 -3.21 -17.87 3.62
CA TRP A 39 -4.52 -18.44 3.32
C TRP A 39 -4.46 -19.31 2.06
N PRO A 40 -5.05 -20.52 2.07
CA PRO A 40 -5.02 -21.42 0.91
C PRO A 40 -5.55 -20.74 -0.36
N GLY A 41 -4.85 -20.93 -1.49
CA GLY A 41 -5.21 -20.33 -2.76
C GLY A 41 -4.71 -18.90 -2.97
N LEU A 42 -4.18 -18.20 -1.94
CA LEU A 42 -3.79 -16.79 -2.03
C LEU A 42 -2.71 -16.53 -3.09
N VAL A 43 -1.69 -17.39 -3.13
CA VAL A 43 -0.55 -17.25 -4.04
C VAL A 43 -0.38 -18.45 -5.00
N ASP A 44 -1.20 -19.50 -4.85
CA ASP A 44 -1.04 -20.79 -5.53
C ASP A 44 -1.13 -20.68 -7.06
N THR A 45 -1.87 -19.69 -7.56
CA THR A 45 -2.09 -19.45 -9.00
C THR A 45 -1.37 -18.20 -9.52
N VAL A 46 -0.49 -17.60 -8.71
CA VAL A 46 0.33 -16.46 -9.15
C VAL A 46 1.27 -16.90 -10.28
N PRO A 47 1.27 -16.23 -11.44
CA PRO A 47 2.17 -16.56 -12.54
C PRO A 47 3.66 -16.50 -12.15
N ASP A 48 4.47 -17.41 -12.68
CA ASP A 48 5.93 -17.49 -12.43
C ASP A 48 6.67 -16.17 -12.69
N VAL A 49 6.17 -15.33 -13.60
CA VAL A 49 6.72 -14.00 -13.89
C VAL A 49 6.70 -13.06 -12.68
N PHE A 50 5.87 -13.32 -11.68
CA PHE A 50 5.78 -12.59 -10.43
C PHE A 50 6.42 -13.32 -9.24
N SER A 51 7.05 -14.48 -9.46
CA SER A 51 7.71 -15.26 -8.40
C SER A 51 8.72 -14.44 -7.59
N ALA A 52 9.46 -13.53 -8.23
CA ALA A 52 10.39 -12.64 -7.54
C ALA A 52 9.68 -11.68 -6.56
N ALA A 53 8.47 -11.21 -6.90
CA ALA A 53 7.70 -10.34 -6.02
C ALA A 53 7.08 -11.11 -4.85
N VAL A 54 6.62 -12.35 -5.10
CA VAL A 54 6.11 -13.25 -4.04
C VAL A 54 7.20 -13.62 -3.03
N ASN A 55 8.43 -13.84 -3.49
CA ASN A 55 9.56 -14.25 -2.65
C ASN A 55 10.44 -13.08 -2.17
N GLU A 56 9.98 -11.82 -2.32
CA GLU A 56 10.76 -10.64 -1.95
C GLU A 56 10.90 -10.56 -0.42
N PRO A 57 12.14 -10.61 0.13
CA PRO A 57 12.36 -10.54 1.57
C PRO A 57 11.80 -9.28 2.24
N ALA A 58 11.71 -8.16 1.52
CA ALA A 58 11.12 -6.93 2.05
C ALA A 58 9.60 -7.03 2.33
N PHE A 59 8.94 -8.05 1.80
CA PHE A 59 7.49 -8.30 1.98
C PHE A 59 7.22 -9.52 2.86
N SER A 60 8.27 -10.12 3.43
CA SER A 60 8.19 -11.40 4.12
C SER A 60 8.46 -11.29 5.62
N TYR A 61 7.72 -12.06 6.42
CA TYR A 61 7.99 -12.32 7.83
C TYR A 61 8.50 -13.76 7.98
N GLU A 62 9.64 -13.93 8.64
CA GLU A 62 10.32 -15.23 8.80
C GLU A 62 10.53 -16.04 7.50
N GLY A 63 10.65 -15.35 6.36
CA GLY A 63 10.89 -15.95 5.05
C GLY A 63 9.64 -16.35 4.28
N THR A 64 8.45 -16.05 4.80
CA THR A 64 7.17 -16.24 4.11
C THR A 64 6.55 -14.87 3.83
N LEU A 65 5.97 -14.69 2.64
CA LEU A 65 5.21 -13.48 2.32
C LEU A 65 4.17 -13.20 3.42
N GLU A 66 4.15 -11.98 3.93
CA GLU A 66 3.14 -11.56 4.90
C GLU A 66 2.01 -10.88 4.12
N ALA A 67 0.95 -11.63 3.80
CA ALA A 67 -0.14 -11.13 2.97
C ALA A 67 -1.48 -11.75 3.34
N THR A 68 -2.53 -10.94 3.20
CA THR A 68 -3.95 -11.35 3.20
C THR A 68 -4.59 -11.15 1.84
N VAL A 69 -3.99 -10.30 0.99
CA VAL A 69 -4.44 -10.01 -0.37
C VAL A 69 -3.27 -10.12 -1.35
N CYS A 70 -3.50 -10.75 -2.50
CA CYS A 70 -2.57 -10.78 -3.62
C CYS A 70 -3.35 -10.61 -4.94
N LEU A 71 -2.95 -9.61 -5.73
CA LEU A 71 -3.52 -9.32 -7.04
C LEU A 71 -2.41 -9.21 -8.08
N TRP A 72 -2.66 -9.65 -9.30
CA TRP A 72 -1.71 -9.48 -10.40
C TRP A 72 -2.40 -9.14 -11.71
N ARG A 73 -1.65 -8.53 -12.61
CA ARG A 73 -2.09 -8.22 -13.97
C ARG A 73 -0.88 -8.23 -14.89
N GLN A 74 -0.81 -9.19 -15.78
CA GLN A 74 0.19 -9.21 -16.85
C GLN A 74 -0.11 -8.12 -17.89
N THR A 75 0.88 -7.80 -18.73
CA THR A 75 0.73 -6.73 -19.74
C THR A 75 -0.40 -6.97 -20.74
N ASP A 76 -0.71 -8.23 -21.03
CA ASP A 76 -1.72 -8.69 -21.99
C ASP A 76 -3.07 -9.05 -21.34
N ASP A 77 -3.16 -9.03 -20.01
CA ASP A 77 -4.42 -9.26 -19.29
C ASP A 77 -5.38 -8.07 -19.44
N ASP A 78 -6.68 -8.33 -19.56
CA ASP A 78 -7.73 -7.30 -19.64
C ASP A 78 -8.24 -6.84 -18.26
N ARG A 79 -7.81 -7.50 -17.19
CA ARG A 79 -8.24 -7.24 -15.80
C ARG A 79 -7.16 -7.64 -14.79
N TRP A 80 -7.40 -7.31 -13.53
CA TRP A 80 -6.66 -7.89 -12.42
C TRP A 80 -7.17 -9.29 -12.10
N HIS A 81 -6.24 -10.15 -11.69
CA HIS A 81 -6.46 -11.51 -11.25
C HIS A 81 -6.16 -11.62 -9.75
N ALA A 82 -6.77 -12.60 -9.10
CA ALA A 82 -6.55 -12.98 -7.72
C ALA A 82 -6.48 -14.51 -7.62
N GLY A 83 -6.03 -15.00 -6.47
CA GLY A 83 -5.96 -16.43 -6.17
C GLY A 83 -7.31 -17.16 -6.24
N ASP A 84 -7.26 -18.48 -6.42
CA ASP A 84 -8.45 -19.34 -6.29
C ASP A 84 -8.75 -19.58 -4.80
N ILE A 85 -9.33 -18.57 -4.16
CA ILE A 85 -9.52 -18.51 -2.70
C ILE A 85 -10.95 -18.91 -2.32
N ASP A 86 -11.08 -19.77 -1.31
CA ASP A 86 -12.33 -19.96 -0.58
C ASP A 86 -12.40 -18.93 0.56
N PHE A 87 -13.12 -17.83 0.33
CA PHE A 87 -13.20 -16.71 1.27
C PHE A 87 -14.14 -17.03 2.44
N PRO A 88 -13.76 -16.67 3.68
CA PRO A 88 -14.70 -16.69 4.81
C PRO A 88 -15.97 -15.87 4.52
N ASP A 89 -17.14 -16.38 4.93
CA ASP A 89 -18.42 -15.67 4.84
C ASP A 89 -18.51 -14.52 5.87
N ARG A 90 -17.79 -13.43 5.58
CA ARG A 90 -17.72 -12.20 6.38
C ARG A 90 -17.51 -11.00 5.45
N PRO A 91 -17.90 -9.78 5.87
CA PRO A 91 -17.50 -8.58 5.17
C PRO A 91 -15.98 -8.39 5.19
N ASP A 92 -15.38 -8.02 4.06
CA ASP A 92 -13.96 -7.70 3.87
C ASP A 92 -12.99 -8.70 4.56
N PRO A 93 -13.11 -10.02 4.27
CA PRO A 93 -12.44 -11.05 5.06
C PRO A 93 -10.91 -11.01 4.93
N ASP A 94 -10.39 -10.45 3.83
CA ASP A 94 -8.97 -10.24 3.51
C ASP A 94 -8.48 -8.81 3.80
N GLY A 95 -9.39 -7.88 4.13
CA GLY A 95 -9.10 -6.47 4.43
C GLY A 95 -8.88 -5.58 3.19
N ALA A 96 -9.09 -6.09 1.97
CA ALA A 96 -8.78 -5.37 0.74
C ALA A 96 -9.57 -4.06 0.58
N GLU A 97 -10.85 -4.04 0.97
CA GLU A 97 -11.71 -2.85 0.84
C GLU A 97 -11.16 -1.71 1.70
N ARG A 98 -10.80 -2.00 2.95
CA ARG A 98 -10.20 -1.03 3.86
C ARG A 98 -8.81 -0.60 3.39
N LEU A 99 -7.91 -1.54 3.12
CA LEU A 99 -6.51 -1.28 2.78
C LEU A 99 -6.36 -0.40 1.53
N PHE A 100 -7.14 -0.68 0.49
CA PHE A 100 -7.01 -0.02 -0.80
C PHE A 100 -7.97 1.17 -0.98
N SER A 101 -8.81 1.47 0.01
CA SER A 101 -9.68 2.66 -0.01
C SER A 101 -8.92 3.95 -0.35
N VAL A 102 -7.70 4.10 0.15
CA VAL A 102 -6.82 5.27 -0.12
C VAL A 102 -6.31 5.33 -1.56
N LEU A 103 -6.22 4.19 -2.25
CA LEU A 103 -5.81 4.10 -3.67
C LEU A 103 -6.97 4.42 -4.61
N LEU A 104 -8.19 4.09 -4.20
CA LEU A 104 -9.38 4.17 -5.04
C LEU A 104 -10.10 5.53 -4.96
N ASP A 105 -9.73 6.39 -4.00
CA ASP A 105 -10.32 7.71 -3.83
C ASP A 105 -9.46 8.82 -4.49
N PRO A 106 -9.82 9.29 -5.70
CA PRO A 106 -9.08 10.35 -6.38
C PRO A 106 -9.25 11.74 -5.71
N THR A 107 -10.17 11.88 -4.76
CA THR A 107 -10.43 13.16 -4.09
C THR A 107 -9.46 13.45 -2.93
N GLY A 108 -8.70 12.43 -2.50
CA GLY A 108 -7.80 12.47 -1.35
C GLY A 108 -8.49 12.41 0.02
N LEU A 109 -9.82 12.26 0.05
CA LEU A 109 -10.60 12.25 1.29
C LEU A 109 -10.33 11.00 2.13
N ALA A 110 -10.13 9.84 1.50
CA ALA A 110 -9.79 8.59 2.17
C ALA A 110 -8.44 8.72 2.89
N TYR A 111 -7.40 9.20 2.19
CA TYR A 111 -6.09 9.42 2.81
C TYR A 111 -6.15 10.49 3.90
N HIS A 112 -6.88 11.58 3.69
CA HIS A 112 -7.05 12.63 4.69
C HIS A 112 -7.68 12.08 5.99
N ARG A 113 -8.78 11.32 5.89
CA ARG A 113 -9.42 10.67 7.04
C ARG A 113 -8.49 9.69 7.74
N PHE A 114 -7.80 8.85 6.97
CA PHE A 114 -6.78 7.94 7.50
C PHE A 114 -5.71 8.72 8.28
N ALA A 115 -5.17 9.80 7.70
CA ALA A 115 -4.12 10.57 8.33
C ALA A 115 -4.58 11.29 9.61
N GLU A 116 -5.79 11.84 9.63
CA GLU A 116 -6.32 12.48 10.85
C GLU A 116 -6.55 11.49 11.99
N ASP A 117 -7.10 10.32 11.69
CA ASP A 117 -7.34 9.26 12.65
C ASP A 117 -6.01 8.69 13.18
N TYR A 118 -5.12 8.30 12.26
CA TYR A 118 -3.84 7.68 12.58
C TYR A 118 -2.90 8.62 13.36
N TYR A 119 -2.75 9.87 12.92
CA TYR A 119 -1.85 10.83 13.58
C TYR A 119 -2.52 11.58 14.74
N GLY A 120 -3.84 11.43 14.93
CA GLY A 120 -4.61 12.12 15.97
C GLY A 120 -4.57 13.64 15.86
N LYS A 121 -4.41 14.18 14.64
CA LYS A 121 -4.20 15.62 14.37
C LYS A 121 -4.94 16.03 13.11
N ALA A 122 -5.37 17.29 13.07
CA ALA A 122 -5.96 17.86 11.86
C ALA A 122 -4.94 17.90 10.72
N VAL A 123 -5.37 17.55 9.51
CA VAL A 123 -4.55 17.53 8.30
C VAL A 123 -5.17 18.43 7.24
N ASP A 124 -4.37 19.28 6.60
CA ASP A 124 -4.87 20.12 5.50
C ASP A 124 -5.24 19.25 4.27
N LEU A 125 -6.54 19.14 3.97
CA LEU A 125 -7.04 18.36 2.84
C LEU A 125 -6.57 18.90 1.47
N ASP A 126 -6.42 20.21 1.33
CA ASP A 126 -5.93 20.78 0.07
C ASP A 126 -4.44 20.48 -0.10
N ALA A 127 -3.66 20.47 0.99
CA ALA A 127 -2.28 19.98 0.95
C ALA A 127 -2.20 18.50 0.53
N VAL A 128 -3.09 17.62 1.03
CA VAL A 128 -3.16 16.22 0.59
C VAL A 128 -3.44 16.13 -0.92
N ARG A 129 -4.41 16.91 -1.42
CA ARG A 129 -4.75 16.95 -2.85
C ARG A 129 -3.59 17.42 -3.72
N GLU A 130 -2.87 18.45 -3.29
CA GLU A 130 -1.69 18.93 -3.99
C GLU A 130 -0.61 17.85 -4.08
N ILE A 131 -0.42 17.07 -3.01
CA ILE A 131 0.53 15.96 -3.00
C ILE A 131 0.13 14.86 -3.98
N LEU A 132 -1.15 14.45 -3.96
CA LEU A 132 -1.69 13.42 -4.85
C LEU A 132 -1.67 13.86 -6.33
N ALA A 133 -1.80 15.17 -6.58
CA ALA A 133 -1.68 15.76 -7.91
C ALA A 133 -0.23 15.92 -8.41
N LEU A 134 0.76 15.44 -7.64
CA LEU A 134 2.21 15.59 -7.94
C LEU A 134 2.64 17.04 -8.10
N SER A 135 2.02 17.97 -7.36
CA SER A 135 2.48 19.35 -7.30
C SER A 135 3.88 19.40 -6.69
N PRO A 136 4.80 20.23 -7.22
CA PRO A 136 6.14 20.33 -6.65
C PRO A 136 6.13 20.66 -5.16
N LEU A 137 6.87 19.88 -4.37
CA LEU A 137 6.91 20.06 -2.93
C LEU A 137 7.61 21.38 -2.58
N THR A 138 6.88 22.27 -1.92
CA THR A 138 7.39 23.57 -1.43
C THR A 138 7.46 23.59 0.08
N THR A 139 8.27 24.50 0.65
CA THR A 139 8.31 24.72 2.11
C THR A 139 6.92 25.06 2.66
N SER A 140 6.11 25.83 1.93
CA SER A 140 4.75 26.17 2.35
C SER A 140 3.85 24.93 2.41
N LEU A 141 3.91 24.06 1.39
CA LEU A 141 3.14 22.81 1.36
C LEU A 141 3.56 21.88 2.50
N VAL A 142 4.87 21.72 2.74
CA VAL A 142 5.38 20.91 3.87
C VAL A 142 4.85 21.44 5.21
N ARG A 143 4.86 22.76 5.43
CA ARG A 143 4.41 23.33 6.71
C ARG A 143 2.90 23.21 6.94
N ARG A 144 2.09 23.25 5.88
CA ARG A 144 0.64 22.99 5.98
C ARG A 144 0.34 21.53 6.32
N LEU A 145 1.11 20.60 5.75
CA LEU A 145 0.92 19.17 5.99
C LEU A 145 1.49 18.73 7.36
N ASN A 146 2.70 19.17 7.68
CA ASN A 146 3.38 18.85 8.94
C ASN A 146 4.38 19.95 9.31
N ALA A 147 3.95 20.86 10.19
CA ALA A 147 4.76 21.99 10.65
C ALA A 147 6.05 21.59 11.37
N ASP A 148 6.14 20.38 11.92
CA ASP A 148 7.31 19.89 12.65
C ASP A 148 8.38 19.26 11.73
N ARG A 149 8.05 19.03 10.45
CA ARG A 149 8.96 18.37 9.50
C ARG A 149 10.10 19.31 9.07
N SER A 150 11.32 18.76 9.03
CA SER A 150 12.48 19.44 8.44
C SER A 150 12.45 19.30 6.92
N THR A 151 12.50 20.42 6.18
CA THR A 151 12.55 20.40 4.71
C THR A 151 13.89 19.86 4.21
N ALA A 152 15.00 20.16 4.89
CA ALA A 152 16.31 19.63 4.55
C ALA A 152 16.37 18.10 4.67
N ALA A 153 15.68 17.54 5.66
CA ALA A 153 15.61 16.09 5.86
C ALA A 153 14.79 15.37 4.77
N LEU A 154 13.95 16.09 4.01
CA LEU A 154 13.13 15.49 2.94
C LEU A 154 13.89 15.32 1.62
N ILE A 155 15.01 16.02 1.41
CA ILE A 155 15.68 16.04 0.10
C ILE A 155 16.11 14.64 -0.35
N ALA A 156 16.64 13.83 0.58
CA ALA A 156 17.05 12.46 0.28
C ALA A 156 15.84 11.57 -0.10
N ASP A 157 14.76 11.65 0.68
CA ASP A 157 13.53 10.89 0.43
C ASP A 157 12.94 11.25 -0.94
N LEU A 158 12.84 12.55 -1.26
CA LEU A 158 12.29 13.04 -2.53
C LEU A 158 13.11 12.58 -3.74
N SER A 159 14.45 12.61 -3.62
CA SER A 159 15.33 12.09 -4.66
C SER A 159 15.17 10.58 -4.84
N TYR A 160 15.00 9.83 -3.75
CA TYR A 160 14.84 8.38 -3.78
C TYR A 160 13.53 7.97 -4.45
N ILE A 161 12.42 8.64 -4.10
CA ILE A 161 11.09 8.32 -4.66
C ILE A 161 10.78 9.04 -5.99
N GLY A 162 11.66 9.95 -6.43
CA GLY A 162 11.47 10.71 -7.67
C GLY A 162 10.33 11.74 -7.61
N TYR A 163 10.01 12.27 -6.43
CA TYR A 163 8.89 13.21 -6.28
C TYR A 163 9.30 14.65 -6.67
N PRO A 164 8.44 15.41 -7.40
CA PRO A 164 8.76 16.79 -7.81
C PRO A 164 9.02 17.71 -6.62
N SER A 165 10.11 18.48 -6.63
CA SER A 165 10.51 19.32 -5.49
C SER A 165 11.00 20.71 -5.91
N GLN A 166 10.68 21.70 -5.07
CA GLN A 166 11.23 23.07 -5.09
C GLN A 166 11.85 23.43 -3.73
N LEU A 167 12.16 22.43 -2.90
CA LEU A 167 12.87 22.65 -1.66
C LEU A 167 14.32 23.04 -1.94
N ALA A 168 14.79 24.07 -1.22
CA ALA A 168 16.17 24.54 -1.26
C ALA A 168 17.03 23.82 -0.22
#